data_AF-A0A4P2QPH9-F1
#
_entry.id   AF-A0A4P2QPH9-F1
#
_cell.length_a   1.000
_cell.length_b   1.000
_cell.length_c   1.000
_cell.angle_alpha   90.00
_cell.angle_beta   90.00
_cell.angle_gamma   90.00
#
_symmetry.space_group_name_H-M   'P 1'
#
loop_
_entity.id
_entity.type
_entity.pdbx_description
1 polymer ?
#
loop_
_entity_poly.entity_id
_entity_poly.type
_entity_poly.pdbx_seq_one_letter_code
_entity_poly.pdbx_strand_id
1 'polypeptide(L)'
;MLELVTVFTPADGSPPRTITLRISDVRPDPDGFTWSVAVDVLGFKYDDSVRLKQVDWATAIEDAGRFIKRMVTDKVELAGGGTLEPPILPPES
;
A
#
# COMPACT_ATOMS: atom_id res chain seq x y z
N MET A 1 4.20 -7.97 11.11
CA MET A 1 4.07 -6.71 10.34
C MET A 1 4.97 -6.83 9.12
N LEU A 2 4.41 -6.56 7.94
CA LEU A 2 5.18 -6.46 6.70
C LEU A 2 5.25 -4.98 6.33
N GLU A 3 6.46 -4.48 6.08
CA GLU A 3 6.70 -3.08 5.75
C GLU A 3 7.60 -3.01 4.51
N LEU A 4 7.28 -2.09 3.61
CA LEU A 4 8.12 -1.71 2.48
C LEU A 4 8.29 -0.20 2.48
N VAL A 5 9.54 0.25 2.41
CA VAL A 5 9.88 1.67 2.27
C VAL A 5 10.39 1.89 0.85
N THR A 6 9.88 2.92 0.19
CA THR A 6 10.30 3.34 -1.15
C THR A 6 10.41 4.85 -1.24
N VAL A 7 11.19 5.34 -2.19
CA VAL A 7 11.32 6.77 -2.47
C VAL A 7 10.51 7.09 -3.72
N PHE A 8 9.51 7.94 -3.56
CA PHE A 8 8.76 8.51 -4.69
C PHE A 8 9.46 9.76 -5.21
N THR A 9 9.83 9.76 -6.49
CA THR A 9 10.36 10.93 -7.21
C THR A 9 9.29 11.44 -8.18
N PRO A 10 8.63 12.57 -7.87
CA PRO A 10 7.59 13.16 -8.72
C PRO A 10 8.11 13.59 -10.10
N ALA A 11 7.28 13.46 -11.14
CA ALA A 11 7.62 13.91 -12.49
C ALA A 11 7.61 15.44 -12.67
N ASP A 12 6.92 16.16 -11.77
CA ASP A 12 6.79 17.62 -11.80
C ASP A 12 8.04 18.36 -11.28
N GLY A 13 9.09 17.63 -10.88
CA GLY A 13 10.33 18.19 -10.34
C GLY A 13 10.25 18.58 -8.86
N SER A 14 9.14 18.31 -8.18
CA SER A 14 9.06 18.51 -6.73
C SER A 14 9.98 17.53 -5.97
N PRO A 15 10.38 17.85 -4.72
CA PRO A 15 11.35 17.04 -3.99
C PRO A 15 10.88 15.59 -3.79
N PRO A 16 11.79 14.60 -3.87
CA PRO A 16 11.49 13.22 -3.55
C PRO A 16 10.93 13.04 -2.14
N ARG A 17 10.05 12.05 -1.96
CA ARG A 17 9.40 11.76 -0.67
C ARG A 17 9.58 10.30 -0.30
N THR A 18 9.83 10.06 0.99
CA THR A 18 9.84 8.71 1.53
C THR A 18 8.41 8.22 1.71
N ILE A 19 8.08 7.12 1.04
CA ILE A 19 6.79 6.44 1.12
C ILE A 19 6.96 5.18 1.96
N THR A 20 6.06 4.98 2.92
CA THR A 20 6.03 3.76 3.75
C THR A 20 4.73 3.01 3.52
N LEU A 21 4.83 1.75 3.17
CA LEU A 21 3.70 0.84 2.96
C LEU A 21 3.70 -0.21 4.07
N ARG A 22 2.55 -0.46 4.69
CA ARG A 22 2.44 -1.42 5.79
C ARG A 22 1.25 -2.34 5.60
N ILE A 23 1.47 -3.61 5.89
CA ILE A 23 0.43 -4.61 6.16
C ILE A 23 0.61 -5.04 7.61
N SER A 24 -0.39 -4.77 8.44
CA SER A 24 -0.32 -4.96 9.89
C SER A 24 -1.63 -5.49 10.47
N ASP A 25 -1.58 -5.90 11.76
CA ASP A 25 -2.74 -6.30 12.56
C ASP A 25 -3.74 -7.21 11.83
N VAL A 26 -3.21 -8.31 11.28
CA VAL A 26 -3.98 -9.36 10.61
C VAL A 26 -4.56 -10.27 11.69
N ARG A 27 -5.88 -10.30 11.82
CA ARG A 27 -6.55 -10.98 12.94
C ARG A 27 -7.93 -11.49 12.54
N PRO A 28 -8.45 -12.54 13.21
CA PRO A 28 -9.85 -12.88 13.09
C PRO A 28 -10.71 -11.76 13.67
N ASP A 29 -11.84 -11.49 13.04
CA ASP A 29 -12.84 -10.57 13.55
C ASP A 29 -13.68 -11.25 14.65
N PRO A 30 -14.34 -10.48 15.54
CA PRO A 30 -15.13 -11.03 16.64
C PRO A 30 -16.30 -11.92 16.21
N ASP A 31 -16.72 -11.85 14.94
CA ASP A 31 -17.75 -12.72 14.39
C ASP A 31 -17.27 -14.19 14.24
N GLY A 32 -15.96 -14.44 14.26
CA GLY A 32 -15.38 -15.77 14.10
C GLY A 32 -15.45 -16.33 12.68
N PHE A 33 -15.96 -15.57 11.71
CA PHE A 33 -16.14 -15.98 10.31
C PHE A 33 -15.25 -15.19 9.34
N THR A 34 -14.83 -14.00 9.74
CA THR A 34 -14.02 -13.13 8.90
C THR A 34 -12.69 -12.79 9.54
N TRP A 35 -11.76 -12.31 8.72
CA TRP A 35 -10.48 -11.79 9.10
C TRP A 35 -10.39 -10.33 8.71
N SER A 36 -9.63 -9.55 9.44
CA SER A 36 -9.29 -8.19 9.05
C SER A 36 -7.79 -7.95 9.05
N VAL A 37 -7.37 -7.04 8.19
CA VAL A 37 -5.97 -6.60 8.02
C VAL A 37 -5.93 -5.09 7.91
N ALA A 38 -5.00 -4.46 8.61
CA ALA A 38 -4.71 -3.04 8.46
C ALA A 38 -3.69 -2.81 7.34
N VAL A 39 -3.96 -1.81 6.53
CA VAL A 39 -3.10 -1.36 5.44
C VAL A 39 -2.86 0.13 5.60
N ASP A 40 -1.58 0.54 5.57
CA ASP A 40 -1.18 1.94 5.61
C ASP A 40 -0.33 2.29 4.40
N VAL A 41 -0.60 3.44 3.79
CA VAL A 41 0.19 4.06 2.71
C VAL A 41 0.50 5.49 3.12
N LEU A 42 1.75 5.72 3.53
CA LEU A 42 2.20 6.95 4.20
C LEU A 42 3.24 7.69 3.36
N GLY A 43 3.31 9.01 3.50
CA GLY A 43 4.35 9.87 2.91
C GLY A 43 3.99 10.52 1.57
N PHE A 44 2.79 10.23 1.03
CA PHE A 44 2.22 10.99 -0.07
C PHE A 44 1.67 12.34 0.43
N LYS A 45 1.00 13.12 -0.44
CA LYS A 45 0.34 14.38 -0.02
C LYS A 45 -0.71 14.13 1.07
N TYR A 46 -1.40 13.00 0.99
CA TYR A 46 -2.34 12.51 1.98
C TYR A 46 -2.00 11.07 2.29
N ASP A 47 -1.93 10.76 3.58
CA ASP A 47 -1.76 9.41 4.09
C ASP A 47 -3.11 8.67 4.04
N ASP A 48 -3.06 7.36 3.80
CA ASP A 48 -4.23 6.49 3.83
C ASP A 48 -4.01 5.33 4.78
N SER A 49 -4.99 5.10 5.65
CA SER A 49 -5.07 3.97 6.57
C SER A 49 -6.43 3.31 6.43
N VAL A 50 -6.44 2.03 6.03
CA VAL A 50 -7.66 1.27 5.75
C VAL A 50 -7.60 -0.07 6.44
N ARG A 51 -8.77 -0.57 6.89
CA ARG A 51 -8.92 -1.95 7.34
C ARG A 51 -9.77 -2.73 6.34
N LEU A 52 -9.18 -3.77 5.75
CA LEU A 52 -9.86 -4.67 4.83
C LEU A 52 -10.43 -5.86 5.60
N LYS A 53 -11.61 -6.33 5.21
CA LYS A 53 -12.22 -7.58 5.69
C LYS A 53 -12.07 -8.65 4.63
N GLN A 54 -11.70 -9.86 5.03
CA GLN A 54 -11.54 -11.02 4.15
C GLN A 54 -12.02 -12.31 4.81
N VAL A 55 -12.15 -13.36 4.02
CA VAL A 55 -12.72 -14.65 4.47
C VAL A 55 -11.73 -15.50 5.27
N ASP A 56 -10.42 -15.30 5.07
CA ASP A 56 -9.37 -16.03 5.77
C ASP A 56 -8.07 -15.21 5.84
N TRP A 57 -7.09 -15.73 6.59
CA TRP A 57 -5.79 -15.09 6.81
C TRP A 57 -4.96 -14.91 5.53
N ALA A 58 -4.90 -15.92 4.65
CA ALA A 58 -4.09 -15.87 3.43
C ALA A 58 -4.68 -14.85 2.45
N THR A 59 -6.00 -14.91 2.24
CA THR A 59 -6.74 -13.94 1.43
C THR A 59 -6.59 -12.52 1.96
N ALA A 60 -6.56 -12.32 3.29
CA ALA A 60 -6.29 -11.01 3.89
C ALA A 60 -4.93 -10.43 3.48
N ILE A 61 -3.86 -11.23 3.54
CA ILE A 61 -2.51 -10.78 3.15
C ILE A 61 -2.43 -10.49 1.64
N GLU A 62 -2.92 -11.41 0.80
CA GLU A 62 -2.86 -11.27 -0.64
C GLU A 62 -3.64 -10.05 -1.14
N ASP A 63 -4.84 -9.85 -0.62
CA ASP A 63 -5.68 -8.73 -1.01
C ASP A 63 -5.13 -7.40 -0.48
N ALA A 64 -4.54 -7.37 0.72
CA ALA A 64 -3.82 -6.21 1.21
C ALA A 64 -2.66 -5.80 0.28
N GLY A 65 -1.89 -6.76 -0.23
CA GLY A 65 -0.84 -6.49 -1.21
C GLY A 65 -1.39 -5.93 -2.53
N ARG A 66 -2.48 -6.51 -3.05
CA ARG A 66 -3.17 -6.01 -4.25
C ARG A 66 -3.73 -4.60 -4.06
N PHE A 67 -4.29 -4.33 -2.87
CA PHE A 67 -4.84 -3.03 -2.52
C PHE A 67 -3.76 -1.95 -2.43
N ILE A 68 -2.64 -2.22 -1.76
CA ILE A 68 -1.47 -1.33 -1.72
C ILE A 68 -1.01 -0.99 -3.13
N LYS A 69 -0.85 -2.01 -4.00
CA LYS A 69 -0.46 -1.81 -5.39
C LYS A 69 -1.37 -0.81 -6.10
N ARG A 70 -2.69 -1.04 -6.05
CA ARG A 70 -3.67 -0.15 -6.68
C ARG A 70 -3.60 1.27 -6.12
N MET A 71 -3.61 1.40 -4.79
CA MET A 71 -3.61 2.70 -4.13
C MET A 71 -2.35 3.51 -4.43
N VAL A 72 -1.19 2.87 -4.50
CA VAL A 72 0.05 3.55 -4.87
C VAL A 72 0.03 3.98 -6.33
N THR A 73 -0.43 3.13 -7.26
CA THR A 73 -0.57 3.51 -8.67
C THR A 73 -1.48 4.74 -8.80
N ASP A 74 -2.66 4.72 -8.19
CA ASP A 74 -3.60 5.85 -8.22
C ASP A 74 -2.95 7.13 -7.64
N LYS A 75 -2.17 7.02 -6.55
CA LYS A 75 -1.48 8.17 -5.94
C LYS A 75 -0.36 8.73 -6.80
N VAL A 76 0.40 7.88 -7.50
CA VAL A 76 1.43 8.31 -8.45
C VAL A 76 0.78 9.03 -9.62
N GLU A 77 -0.31 8.50 -10.18
CA GLU A 77 -1.07 9.14 -11.25
C GLU A 77 -1.64 10.50 -10.82
N LEU A 78 -2.24 10.58 -9.63
CA LEU A 78 -2.77 11.83 -9.06
C LEU A 78 -1.68 12.88 -8.81
N ALA A 79 -0.44 12.45 -8.60
CA ALA A 79 0.72 13.34 -8.50
C ALA A 79 1.27 13.80 -9.87
N GLY A 80 0.64 13.40 -10.98
CA GLY A 80 1.11 13.68 -12.33
C GLY A 80 2.21 12.73 -12.83
N GLY A 81 2.39 11.59 -12.17
CA GLY A 81 3.41 10.58 -12.49
C GLY A 81 4.68 10.70 -11.64
N GLY A 82 5.62 9.79 -11.89
CA GLY A 82 6.92 9.72 -11.20
C GLY A 82 7.43 8.29 -11.09
N THR A 83 8.52 8.11 -10.36
CA THR A 83 9.14 6.80 -10.13
C THR A 83 9.19 6.44 -8.65
N LEU A 84 9.26 5.14 -8.36
CA LEU A 84 9.37 4.58 -7.02
C LEU A 84 10.63 3.72 -6.96
N GLU A 85 11.47 3.93 -5.95
CA GLU A 85 12.72 3.16 -5.74
C GLU A 85 12.85 2.68 -4.28
N PRO A 86 12.84 1.36 -4.00
CA PRO A 86 12.63 0.27 -4.97
C PRO A 86 11.22 0.30 -5.58
N PRO A 87 11.06 -0.22 -6.80
CA PRO A 87 9.75 -0.24 -7.46
C PRO A 87 8.82 -1.22 -6.74
N ILE A 88 7.55 -0.82 -6.60
CA ILE A 88 6.50 -1.66 -5.98
C ILE A 88 5.90 -2.63 -7.02
N LEU A 89 6.12 -2.33 -8.30
CA LEU A 89 5.79 -3.20 -9.42
C LEU A 89 7.08 -3.77 -10.02
N PRO A 90 7.08 -5.03 -10.49
CA PRO A 90 8.14 -5.47 -11.37
C PRO A 90 8.19 -4.56 -12.60
N PRO A 91 9.38 -4.25 -13.15
CA PRO A 91 9.49 -3.51 -14.40
C PRO A 91 8.70 -4.26 -15.49
N GLU A 92 7.96 -3.52 -16.32
CA GLU A 92 7.28 -4.11 -17.47
C GLU A 92 8.34 -4.76 -18.37
N SER A 93 8.27 -6.10 -18.47
CA SER A 93 9.16 -6.93 -19.29
C SER A 93 8.76 -6.89 -20.75
#